data_AF-A0A4W6FRY9-F1
#
_entry.id   AF-A0A4W6FRY9-F1
#
_cell.length_a   1.000
_cell.length_b   1.000
_cell.length_c   1.000
_cell.angle_alpha   90.00
_cell.angle_beta   90.00
_cell.angle_gamma   90.00
#
_symmetry.space_group_name_H-M   'P 1'
#
loop_
_entity.id
_entity.type
_entity.pdbx_description
1 polymer ?
#
loop_
_entity_poly.entity_id
_entity_poly.type
_entity_poly.pdbx_seq_one_letter_code
_entity_poly.pdbx_strand_id
1 'polypeptide(L)'
;MAGIHCSINQPFRSQPVTVDWYKADTHMRHNIAEVKGERIKLQNINYTQNASLYIYKTQVEDSGVYFCKFNNTWGPGTQLIVIRSIDPLTAQYRTNMKDGLIIFQALLLAGVYCCYNATQTKTVGKE
;
A
#
# COMPACT_ATOMS: atom_id res chain seq x y z
N MET A 1 -6.47 -6.33 -8.38
CA MET A 1 -7.30 -5.46 -9.23
C MET A 1 -8.41 -4.95 -8.33
N ALA A 2 -8.65 -3.65 -8.31
CA ALA A 2 -9.78 -3.05 -7.62
C ALA A 2 -10.71 -2.42 -8.64
N GLY A 3 -12.01 -2.55 -8.43
CA GLY A 3 -13.06 -1.92 -9.23
C GLY A 3 -13.95 -1.09 -8.33
N ILE A 4 -14.17 0.17 -8.69
CA ILE A 4 -15.05 1.10 -7.98
C ILE A 4 -16.14 1.52 -8.96
N HIS A 5 -17.40 1.43 -8.53
CA HIS A 5 -18.56 1.75 -9.34
C HIS A 5 -19.27 3.00 -8.81
N CYS A 6 -19.75 3.83 -9.71
CA CYS A 6 -20.57 5.00 -9.41
C CYS A 6 -21.82 4.98 -10.30
N SER A 7 -22.97 4.88 -9.63
CA SER A 7 -24.30 4.94 -10.26
C SER A 7 -24.89 6.33 -10.10
N ILE A 8 -25.35 6.92 -11.20
CA ILE A 8 -25.99 8.23 -11.19
C ILE A 8 -27.49 8.05 -11.33
N ASN A 9 -28.24 8.55 -10.35
CA ASN A 9 -29.70 8.59 -10.43
C ASN A 9 -30.16 9.84 -11.20
N GLN A 10 -30.23 9.76 -12.52
CA GLN A 10 -30.79 10.83 -13.37
C GLN A 10 -31.91 10.30 -14.27
N PRO A 11 -32.82 11.16 -14.75
CA PRO A 11 -33.71 10.77 -15.84
C PRO A 11 -32.89 10.43 -17.09
N PHE A 12 -33.33 9.40 -17.83
CA PHE A 12 -32.63 8.89 -19.03
C PHE A 12 -32.38 10.04 -20.01
N ARG A 13 -31.10 10.39 -20.23
CA ARG A 13 -30.70 11.37 -21.25
C ARG A 13 -30.15 10.65 -22.46
N SER A 14 -30.42 11.20 -23.64
CA SER A 14 -29.84 10.81 -24.93
C SER A 14 -28.38 11.23 -25.12
N GLN A 15 -27.76 11.84 -24.10
CA GLN A 15 -26.37 12.32 -24.15
C GLN A 15 -25.46 11.42 -23.31
N PRO A 16 -24.24 11.14 -23.79
CA PRO A 16 -23.28 10.32 -23.06
C PRO A 16 -22.91 10.99 -21.73
N VAL A 17 -22.98 10.21 -20.65
CA VAL A 17 -22.61 10.65 -19.31
C VAL A 17 -21.13 10.39 -19.08
N THR A 18 -20.36 11.46 -18.84
CA THR A 18 -18.95 11.39 -18.45
C THR A 18 -18.81 11.65 -16.96
N VAL A 19 -18.05 10.79 -16.28
CA VAL A 19 -17.75 10.91 -14.86
C VAL A 19 -16.25 11.07 -14.69
N ASP A 20 -15.88 12.11 -13.96
CA ASP A 20 -14.49 12.36 -13.59
C ASP A 20 -14.21 11.70 -12.24
N TRP A 21 -13.01 11.13 -12.09
CA TRP A 21 -12.60 10.44 -10.88
C TRP A 21 -11.51 11.21 -10.16
N TYR A 22 -11.67 11.35 -8.85
CA TYR A 22 -10.74 12.04 -7.97
C TYR A 22 -10.39 11.17 -6.77
N LYS A 23 -9.16 11.29 -6.29
CA LYS A 23 -8.65 10.63 -5.09
C LYS A 23 -8.28 11.68 -4.05
N ALA A 24 -8.60 11.43 -2.79
CA ALA A 24 -8.11 12.17 -1.64
C ALA A 24 -7.54 11.23 -0.59
N ASP A 25 -6.74 11.74 0.32
CA ASP A 25 -6.23 10.97 1.46
C ASP A 25 -7.33 10.71 2.50
N THR A 26 -8.29 11.63 2.63
CA THR A 26 -9.35 11.58 3.62
C THR A 26 -10.72 11.96 3.04
N HIS A 27 -11.79 11.62 3.77
CA HIS A 27 -13.16 11.99 3.41
C HIS A 27 -13.41 13.51 3.39
N MET A 28 -12.53 14.31 4.00
CA MET A 28 -12.60 15.78 4.01
C MET A 28 -12.24 16.41 2.66
N ARG A 29 -11.84 15.60 1.66
CA ARG A 29 -11.47 16.05 0.31
C ARG A 29 -10.31 17.07 0.28
N HIS A 30 -9.48 17.09 1.32
CA HIS A 30 -8.20 17.77 1.27
C HIS A 30 -7.25 17.03 0.32
N ASN A 31 -6.41 17.76 -0.40
CA ASN A 31 -5.45 17.21 -1.38
C ASN A 31 -6.11 16.33 -2.46
N ILE A 32 -7.27 16.74 -2.97
CA ILE A 32 -7.90 16.04 -4.09
C ILE A 32 -6.99 16.11 -5.33
N ALA A 33 -6.70 14.94 -5.89
CA ALA A 33 -6.01 14.78 -7.15
C ALA A 33 -6.89 14.01 -8.13
N GLU A 34 -6.79 14.35 -9.41
CA GLU A 34 -7.46 13.61 -10.47
C GLU A 34 -6.82 12.22 -10.62
N VAL A 35 -7.66 11.18 -10.77
CA VAL A 35 -7.18 9.81 -10.92
C VAL A 35 -6.71 9.59 -12.36
N LYS A 36 -5.39 9.58 -12.54
CA LYS A 36 -4.72 9.37 -13.83
C LYS A 36 -3.59 8.35 -13.70
N GLY A 37 -3.34 7.59 -14.76
CA GLY A 37 -2.18 6.70 -14.85
C GLY A 37 -2.40 5.51 -15.77
N GLU A 38 -1.32 4.86 -16.18
CA GLU A 38 -1.36 3.69 -17.09
C GLU A 38 -2.08 2.47 -16.49
N ARG A 39 -2.07 2.37 -15.16
CA ARG A 39 -2.74 1.30 -14.40
C ARG A 39 -4.23 1.53 -14.22
N ILE A 40 -4.75 2.67 -14.67
CA ILE A 40 -6.13 3.09 -14.48
C ILE A 40 -6.89 2.87 -15.79
N LYS A 41 -8.04 2.19 -15.73
CA LYS A 41 -9.03 2.19 -16.82
C LYS A 41 -10.35 2.74 -16.33
N LEU A 42 -10.85 3.71 -17.08
CA LEU A 42 -12.16 4.31 -16.86
C LEU A 42 -13.14 3.71 -17.87
N GLN A 43 -14.26 3.19 -17.38
CA GLN A 43 -15.34 2.67 -18.21
C GLN A 43 -16.58 3.51 -17.95
N ASN A 44 -16.89 4.40 -18.89
CA ASN A 44 -18.14 5.17 -18.91
C ASN A 44 -19.10 4.46 -19.85
N ILE A 45 -20.20 3.90 -19.33
CA ILE A 45 -21.18 3.23 -20.16
C ILE A 45 -22.27 4.25 -20.48
N ASN A 46 -22.20 4.83 -21.68
CA ASN A 46 -22.98 5.96 -22.19
C ASN A 46 -24.52 5.85 -22.07
N TYR A 47 -25.07 4.72 -21.62
CA TYR A 47 -26.50 4.47 -21.52
C TYR A 47 -26.98 3.95 -20.16
N THR A 48 -26.09 3.42 -19.31
CA THR A 48 -26.49 2.82 -18.02
C THR A 48 -26.28 3.76 -16.83
N GLN A 49 -25.95 5.03 -17.07
CA GLN A 49 -25.68 6.05 -16.03
C GLN A 49 -24.66 5.58 -14.99
N ASN A 50 -23.76 4.69 -15.43
CA ASN A 50 -22.82 3.98 -14.61
C ASN A 50 -21.41 4.27 -15.10
N ALA A 51 -20.54 4.63 -14.17
CA ALA A 51 -19.12 4.77 -14.39
C ALA A 51 -18.37 3.79 -13.50
N SER A 52 -17.40 3.09 -14.09
CA SER A 52 -16.52 2.18 -13.36
C SER A 52 -15.08 2.63 -13.48
N LEU A 53 -14.38 2.65 -12.36
CA LEU A 53 -12.95 2.87 -12.25
C LEU A 53 -12.26 1.53 -11.93
N TYR A 54 -11.34 1.11 -12.78
CA TYR A 54 -10.53 -0.09 -12.57
C TYR A 54 -9.07 0.27 -12.35
N ILE A 55 -8.51 -0.23 -11.24
CA ILE A 55 -7.11 -0.08 -10.88
C ILE A 55 -6.43 -1.45 -11.04
N TYR A 56 -5.54 -1.55 -12.02
CA TYR A 56 -4.74 -2.75 -12.29
C TYR A 56 -3.46 -2.73 -11.48
N LYS A 57 -2.97 -3.92 -11.11
CA LYS A 57 -1.76 -4.09 -10.28
C LYS A 57 -1.80 -3.14 -9.06
N THR A 58 -2.84 -3.28 -8.24
CA THR A 58 -3.11 -2.45 -7.06
C THR A 58 -1.94 -2.48 -6.08
N GLN A 59 -1.50 -1.31 -5.63
CA GLN A 59 -0.40 -1.11 -4.70
C GLN A 59 -0.91 -0.43 -3.43
N VAL A 60 -0.11 -0.45 -2.35
CA VAL A 60 -0.52 0.09 -1.04
C VAL A 60 -0.79 1.59 -1.13
N GLU A 61 -0.03 2.26 -1.99
CA GLU A 61 -0.07 3.69 -2.27
C GLU A 61 -1.35 4.08 -3.02
N ASP A 62 -2.06 3.12 -3.63
CA ASP A 62 -3.38 3.35 -4.23
C ASP A 62 -4.48 3.50 -3.17
N SER A 63 -4.19 3.21 -1.89
CA SER A 63 -5.14 3.42 -0.79
C SER A 63 -5.52 4.89 -0.67
N GLY A 64 -6.79 5.14 -0.35
CA GLY A 64 -7.35 6.49 -0.25
C GLY A 64 -8.86 6.50 -0.47
N VAL A 65 -9.45 7.69 -0.48
CA VAL A 65 -10.89 7.87 -0.72
C VAL A 65 -11.10 8.34 -2.15
N TYR A 66 -11.87 7.59 -2.92
CA TYR A 66 -12.15 7.85 -4.33
C TYR A 66 -13.54 8.47 -4.48
N PHE A 67 -13.62 9.56 -5.23
CA PHE A 67 -14.86 10.30 -5.48
C PHE A 67 -15.14 10.30 -6.98
N CYS A 68 -16.38 9.97 -7.33
CA CYS A 68 -16.91 10.30 -8.65
C CYS A 68 -17.47 11.71 -8.65
N LYS A 69 -17.18 12.47 -9.70
CA LYS A 69 -17.75 13.78 -9.96
C LYS A 69 -18.51 13.74 -11.26
N PHE A 70 -19.77 14.15 -11.21
CA PHE A 70 -20.63 14.26 -12.37
C PHE A 70 -21.16 15.69 -12.45
N ASN A 71 -20.79 16.42 -13.50
CA ASN A 71 -21.02 17.86 -13.63
C ASN A 71 -20.53 18.62 -12.38
N ASN A 72 -21.45 19.26 -11.65
CA ASN A 72 -21.13 20.01 -10.43
C ASN A 72 -21.45 19.22 -9.14
N THR A 73 -21.81 17.95 -9.26
CA THR A 73 -22.22 17.09 -8.15
C THR A 73 -21.12 16.08 -7.86
N TRP A 74 -20.83 15.90 -6.57
CA TRP A 74 -19.85 14.95 -6.09
C TRP A 74 -20.53 13.77 -5.40
N GLY A 75 -20.04 12.56 -5.66
CA GLY A 75 -20.42 11.38 -4.90
C GLY A 75 -19.91 11.43 -3.45
N PRO A 76 -20.47 10.57 -2.57
CA PRO A 76 -20.09 10.53 -1.16
C PRO A 76 -18.64 10.07 -0.94
N GLY A 77 -18.08 9.34 -1.90
CA GLY A 77 -16.72 8.80 -1.85
C GLY A 77 -16.68 7.36 -1.32
N THR A 78 -15.71 6.59 -1.79
CA THR A 78 -15.49 5.19 -1.40
C THR A 78 -14.04 5.01 -0.95
N GLN A 79 -13.85 4.50 0.25
CA GLN A 79 -12.51 4.20 0.77
C GLN A 79 -11.98 2.89 0.19
N LEU A 80 -10.82 2.96 -0.45
CA LEU A 80 -10.04 1.81 -0.89
C LEU A 80 -8.86 1.63 0.05
N ILE A 81 -8.73 0.42 0.60
CA ILE A 81 -7.58 0.02 1.42
C ILE A 81 -6.90 -1.16 0.72
N VAL A 82 -5.63 -0.99 0.39
CA VAL A 82 -4.82 -2.04 -0.25
C VAL A 82 -3.80 -2.55 0.76
N ILE A 83 -3.91 -3.83 1.10
CA ILE A 83 -2.95 -4.53 1.96
C ILE A 83 -2.02 -5.41 1.13
N ARG A 84 -0.75 -5.53 1.56
CA ARG A 84 0.16 -6.52 0.97
C ARG A 84 -0.15 -7.88 1.56
N SER A 85 -0.43 -8.85 0.69
CA SER A 85 -0.49 -10.25 1.11
C SER A 85 0.93 -10.69 1.47
N ILE A 86 1.13 -11.15 2.70
CA ILE A 86 2.38 -11.73 3.16
C ILE A 86 2.11 -13.23 3.30
N ASP A 87 2.88 -14.05 2.61
CA ASP A 87 2.87 -15.49 2.85
C ASP A 87 3.47 -15.78 4.24
N PRO A 88 2.69 -16.36 5.18
CA PRO A 88 3.16 -16.62 6.54
C PRO A 88 4.39 -17.53 6.56
N LEU A 89 4.54 -18.47 5.61
CA LEU A 89 5.68 -19.37 5.57
C LEU A 89 6.97 -18.63 5.20
N THR A 90 6.92 -17.81 4.15
CA THR A 90 8.02 -16.93 3.75
C THR A 90 8.37 -15.90 4.84
N ALA A 91 7.37 -15.35 5.54
CA ALA A 91 7.59 -14.45 6.66
C ALA A 91 8.32 -15.15 7.82
N GLN A 92 7.87 -16.33 8.21
CA GLN A 92 8.47 -17.12 9.29
C GLN A 92 9.92 -17.50 8.97
N TYR A 93 10.20 -17.93 7.74
CA TYR A 93 11.54 -18.24 7.30
C TYR A 93 12.50 -17.03 7.40
N ARG A 94 12.05 -15.84 6.95
CA ARG A 94 12.85 -14.60 7.07
C ARG A 94 13.12 -14.21 8.52
N THR A 95 12.13 -14.35 9.40
CA THR A 95 12.30 -14.08 10.83
C THR A 95 13.33 -15.03 11.45
N ASN A 96 13.21 -16.33 11.22
CA ASN A 96 14.15 -17.32 11.75
C ASN A 96 15.59 -17.07 11.27
N MET A 97 15.78 -16.69 10.00
CA MET A 97 17.12 -16.33 9.49
C MET A 97 17.69 -15.09 10.20
N LYS A 98 16.86 -14.07 10.43
CA LYS A 98 17.26 -12.85 11.14
C LYS A 98 17.65 -13.18 12.59
N ASP A 99 16.85 -13.98 13.28
CA ASP A 99 17.12 -14.38 14.66
C ASP A 99 18.41 -15.21 14.75
N GLY A 100 18.63 -16.12 13.80
CA GLY A 100 19.89 -16.86 13.68
C GLY A 100 21.11 -15.96 13.50
N LEU A 101 21.01 -14.91 12.67
CA LEU A 101 22.09 -13.94 12.48
C LEU A 101 22.38 -13.13 13.75
N ILE A 102 21.33 -12.73 14.50
CA ILE A 102 21.47 -12.02 15.78
C ILE A 102 22.21 -12.91 16.79
N ILE A 103 21.84 -14.19 16.88
CA ILE A 103 22.50 -15.15 17.76
C ILE A 103 23.98 -15.32 17.35
N PHE A 104 24.25 -15.45 16.05
CA PHE A 104 25.61 -15.58 15.54
C PHE A 104 26.48 -14.36 15.86
N GLN A 105 25.96 -13.15 15.67
CA GLN A 105 26.65 -11.91 16.03
C GLN A 105 26.94 -11.83 17.53
N ALA A 106 26.00 -12.23 18.39
CA ALA A 106 26.19 -12.27 19.83
C ALA A 106 27.30 -13.26 20.23
N LEU A 107 27.35 -14.45 19.62
CA LEU A 107 28.40 -15.43 19.87
C LEU A 107 29.78 -14.95 19.45
N LEU A 108 29.89 -14.28 18.29
CA LEU A 108 31.15 -13.69 17.84
C LEU A 108 31.65 -12.61 18.81
N LEU A 109 30.78 -11.71 19.24
CA LEU A 109 31.12 -10.66 20.20
C LEU A 109 31.56 -11.25 21.54
N ALA A 110 30.84 -12.25 22.04
CA ALA A 110 31.21 -12.96 23.27
C ALA A 110 32.59 -13.64 23.13
N GLY A 111 32.85 -14.29 21.99
CA GLY A 111 34.13 -14.91 21.70
C GLY A 111 35.29 -13.92 21.70
N VAL A 112 35.13 -12.79 20.99
CA VAL A 112 36.14 -11.71 20.95
C VAL A 112 36.39 -11.14 22.34
N TYR A 113 35.34 -10.87 23.10
CA TYR A 113 35.44 -10.37 24.46
C TYR A 113 36.18 -11.35 25.39
N CYS A 114 35.88 -12.64 25.32
CA CYS A 114 36.58 -13.67 26.08
C CYS A 114 38.06 -13.78 25.70
N CYS A 115 38.37 -13.77 24.40
CA CYS A 115 39.76 -13.80 23.92
C CYS A 115 40.56 -12.58 24.40
N TYR A 116 39.97 -11.38 24.37
CA TYR A 116 40.59 -10.15 24.84
C TYR A 116 40.95 -10.21 26.34
N ASN A 117 40.03 -10.70 27.17
CA ASN A 117 40.31 -10.84 28.60
C ASN A 117 41.37 -11.92 28.88
N ALA A 118 41.37 -13.02 28.13
CA ALA A 118 42.37 -14.09 28.28
C ALA A 118 43.78 -13.66 27.84
N THR A 119 43.92 -12.75 26.87
CA THR A 119 45.23 -12.19 26.49
C THR A 119 45.75 -11.20 27.54
N GLN A 120 44.86 -10.45 28.19
CA GLN A 120 45.23 -9.56 29.30
C GLN A 120 45.70 -10.33 30.54
N THR A 121 45.04 -11.43 30.91
CA THR A 121 45.50 -12.25 32.06
C THR A 121 46.84 -12.95 31.79
N LYS A 122 47.10 -13.36 30.54
CA LYS A 122 48.38 -13.96 30.14
C LYS A 122 49.56 -12.98 30.09
N THR A 123 49.30 -11.68 29.95
CA THR A 123 50.35 -10.65 29.96
C THR A 123 50.70 -10.19 31.37
N VAL A 124 49.75 -10.20 32.31
CA VAL A 124 49.98 -9.87 33.73
C VAL A 124 50.70 -10.98 34.51
N GLY A 125 50.54 -12.25 34.14
CA GLY A 125 51.20 -13.39 34.81
C GLY A 125 52.65 -13.69 34.37
N LYS A 126 53.32 -12.76 33.68
CA LYS A 126 54.68 -12.93 33.13
C LYS A 126 55.73 -11.97 33.72
N GLU A 127 55.40 -11.24 34.78
CA GLU A 127 56.38 -10.50 35.61
C GLU A 127 56.76 -11.30 36.87
#